data_AF-A0A9E3RXI8-F1
#
_entry.id   AF-A0A9E3RXI8-F1
#
_cell.length_a   1.000
_cell.length_b   1.000
_cell.length_c   1.000
_cell.angle_alpha   90.00
_cell.angle_beta   90.00
_cell.angle_gamma   90.00
#
_symmetry.space_group_name_H-M   'P 1'
#
loop_
_entity.id
_entity.type
_entity.pdbx_description
1 polymer ?
#
loop_
_entity_poly.entity_id
_entity_poly.type
_entity_poly.pdbx_seq_one_letter_code
_entity_poly.pdbx_strand_id
1 'polypeptide(L)' 'MATTLYERLGGAEGIARLVDDAVDAHLMNPKVKTRFENTKDIEHAKKMSREFFSAGAGGPETYTGRDMLTT' A
#
# COMPACT_ATOMS: atom_id res chain seq x y z
N MET A 1 -5.78 -23.49 11.89
CA MET A 1 -5.94 -22.53 10.78
C MET A 1 -4.63 -21.76 10.66
N ALA A 2 -4.12 -21.57 9.44
CA ALA A 2 -2.92 -20.75 9.26
C ALA A 2 -3.30 -19.27 9.47
N THR A 3 -2.54 -18.56 10.30
CA THR A 3 -2.69 -17.10 10.43
C THR A 3 -2.42 -16.44 9.10
N THR A 4 -3.27 -15.49 8.71
CA THR A 4 -3.11 -14.77 7.44
C THR A 4 -1.84 -13.94 7.44
N LEU A 5 -1.36 -13.52 6.26
CA LEU A 5 -0.23 -12.59 6.19
C LEU A 5 -0.61 -11.26 6.86
N TYR A 6 -1.85 -10.81 6.70
CA TYR A 6 -2.40 -9.62 7.35
C TYR A 6 -2.20 -9.68 8.88
N GLU A 7 -2.59 -10.78 9.53
CA GLU A 7 -2.40 -10.96 10.98
C GLU A 7 -0.92 -10.94 11.37
N ARG A 8 -0.07 -11.61 10.59
CA ARG A 8 1.38 -11.67 10.82
C ARG A 8 2.07 -10.32 10.66
N LEU A 9 1.53 -9.44 9.80
CA LEU A 9 2.02 -8.09 9.61
C LEU A 9 1.53 -7.12 10.70
N GLY A 10 0.62 -7.53 11.58
CA GLY A 10 0.04 -6.68 12.63
C GLY A 10 -1.24 -5.97 12.21
N GLY A 11 -1.98 -6.53 11.25
CA GLY A 11 -3.24 -6.00 10.76
C GLY A 11 -3.14 -4.60 10.15
N ALA A 12 -4.23 -3.85 10.21
CA ALA A 12 -4.34 -2.52 9.59
C ALA A 12 -3.21 -1.56 10.02
N GLU A 13 -2.85 -1.52 11.31
CA GLU A 13 -1.79 -0.64 11.82
C GLU A 13 -0.40 -1.06 11.33
N GLY A 14 -0.16 -2.36 11.23
CA GLY A 14 1.08 -2.90 10.66
C GLY A 14 1.23 -2.56 9.18
N ILE A 15 0.16 -2.75 8.40
CA ILE A 15 0.13 -2.39 6.98
C ILE A 15 0.24 -0.88 6.78
N ALA A 16 -0.38 -0.06 7.63
CA ALA A 16 -0.28 1.39 7.54
C ALA A 16 1.17 1.86 7.66
N ARG A 17 1.90 1.36 8.67
CA ARG A 17 3.33 1.65 8.85
C ARG A 17 4.17 1.16 7.67
N LEU A 18 3.93 -0.07 7.22
CA LEU A 18 4.63 -0.64 6.07
C LEU A 18 4.47 0.23 4.81
N VAL A 19 3.25 0.69 4.53
CA VAL A 19 2.96 1.53 3.37
C VAL A 19 3.59 2.91 3.50
N ASP A 20 3.56 3.51 4.69
CA ASP A 20 4.20 4.81 4.92
C ASP A 20 5.70 4.75 4.67
N ASP A 21 6.39 3.77 5.28
CA ASP A 21 7.82 3.54 5.08
C ASP A 21 8.15 3.26 3.60
N ALA A 22 7.31 2.46 2.93
CA ALA A 22 7.50 2.14 1.52
C ALA A 22 7.40 3.39 0.65
N VAL A 23 6.33 4.19 0.79
CA VAL A 23 6.13 5.38 -0.03
C VAL A 23 7.26 6.39 0.18
N ASP A 24 7.69 6.59 1.42
CA ASP A 24 8.80 7.49 1.73
C ASP A 24 10.12 6.99 1.09
N ALA A 25 10.39 5.69 1.14
CA ALA A 25 11.52 5.08 0.45
C ALA A 25 11.45 5.24 -1.08
N HIS A 26 10.25 5.17 -1.68
CA HIS A 26 10.07 5.38 -3.12
C HIS A 26 10.38 6.82 -3.52
N LEU A 27 9.96 7.81 -2.73
CA LEU A 27 10.20 9.23 -2.99
C LEU A 27 11.69 9.61 -2.85
N MET A 28 12.43 8.93 -1.98
CA MET A 28 13.88 9.16 -1.82
C MET A 28 14.74 8.41 -2.86
N ASN A 29 14.19 7.38 -3.52
CA ASN A 29 14.96 6.52 -4.42
C ASN A 29 15.14 7.17 -5.81
N PRO A 30 16.38 7.47 -6.26
CA PRO A 30 16.61 8.15 -7.54
C PRO A 30 16.16 7.35 -8.77
N LYS A 31 16.01 6.03 -8.67
CA LYS A 31 15.53 5.17 -9.76
C LYS A 31 14.01 5.09 -9.84
N VAL A 32 13.30 5.42 -8.76
CA VAL A 32 11.85 5.18 -8.62
C VAL A 32 11.08 6.49 -8.46
N LYS A 33 11.66 7.50 -7.80
CA LYS A 33 11.01 8.76 -7.45
C LYS A 33 10.33 9.45 -8.61
N THR A 34 10.86 9.34 -9.83
CA THR A 34 10.30 9.98 -11.04
C THR A 34 8.87 9.50 -11.36
N ARG A 35 8.45 8.34 -10.83
CA ARG A 35 7.09 7.83 -10.94
C ARG A 35 6.11 8.44 -9.94
N PHE A 36 6.61 9.00 -8.83
CA PHE A 36 5.79 9.44 -7.69
C PHE A 36 5.95 10.94 -7.36
N GLU A 37 7.02 11.58 -7.81
CA GLU A 37 7.35 12.97 -7.47
C GLU A 37 6.30 14.00 -7.93
N ASN A 38 5.49 13.64 -8.94
CA ASN A 38 4.40 14.47 -9.46
C ASN A 38 3.01 14.06 -8.94
N THR A 39 2.93 13.13 -7.99
CA THR A 39 1.67 12.73 -7.38
C THR A 39 1.11 13.86 -6.54
N LYS A 40 -0.04 14.41 -6.95
CA LYS A 40 -0.70 15.54 -6.28
C LYS A 40 -1.28 15.15 -4.90
N ASP A 41 -1.69 13.90 -4.76
CA ASP A 41 -2.34 13.39 -3.55
C ASP A 41 -1.67 12.09 -3.09
N ILE A 42 -0.56 12.25 -2.36
CA ILE A 42 0.21 11.14 -1.79
C ILE A 42 -0.59 10.39 -0.72
N GLU A 43 -1.45 11.09 0.03
CA GLU A 43 -2.27 10.46 1.07
C GLU A 43 -3.32 9.53 0.47
N HIS A 44 -3.95 9.93 -0.65
CA HIS A 44 -4.80 9.02 -1.40
C HIS A 44 -4.03 7.81 -1.94
N ALA A 45 -2.82 8.00 -2.46
CA ALA A 45 -1.97 6.89 -2.92
C ALA A 45 -1.60 5.92 -1.78
N LYS A 46 -1.30 6.45 -0.58
CA LYS A 46 -1.08 5.65 0.63
C LYS A 46 -2.33 4.89 1.03
N LYS A 47 -3.51 5.54 1.04
CA LYS A 47 -4.80 4.88 1.33
C LYS A 47 -5.06 3.71 0.37
N MET A 48 -4.94 3.93 -0.93
CA MET A 48 -5.12 2.88 -1.95
C MET A 48 -4.13 1.74 -1.78
N SER A 49 -2.88 2.05 -1.46
CA SER A 49 -1.85 1.04 -1.19
C SER A 49 -2.19 0.22 0.05
N ARG A 50 -2.64 0.85 1.15
CA ARG A 50 -3.07 0.15 2.37
C ARG A 50 -4.22 -0.81 2.07
N GLU A 51 -5.26 -0.36 1.37
CA GLU A 51 -6.38 -1.23 0.98
C GLU A 51 -5.92 -2.40 0.10
N PHE A 52 -5.04 -2.14 -0.88
CA PHE A 52 -4.50 -3.18 -1.77
C PHE A 52 -3.71 -4.24 -1.00
N PHE A 53 -2.78 -3.82 -0.13
CA PHE A 53 -1.99 -4.74 0.68
C PHE A 53 -2.84 -5.49 1.69
N SER A 54 -3.81 -4.83 2.32
CA SER A 54 -4.74 -5.49 3.23
C SER A 54 -5.54 -6.58 2.53
N ALA A 55 -6.19 -6.26 1.41
CA ALA A 55 -6.95 -7.22 0.62
C ALA A 55 -6.07 -8.40 0.15
N GLY A 56 -4.88 -8.10 -0.40
CA GLY A 56 -3.95 -9.10 -0.90
C GLY A 56 -3.30 -9.98 0.18
N ALA A 57 -3.17 -9.46 1.41
CA ALA A 57 -2.61 -10.19 2.55
C ALA A 57 -3.64 -11.07 3.28
N GLY A 58 -4.89 -11.09 2.83
CA GLY A 58 -6.00 -11.83 3.45
C GLY A 58 -6.68 -11.07 4.60
N GLY A 59 -6.59 -9.74 4.60
CA GLY A 59 -7.32 -8.86 5.50
C GLY A 59 -8.78 -8.66 5.08
N PRO A 60 -9.62 -8.09 5.96
CA PRO A 60 -11.04 -7.83 5.68
C PRO A 60 -11.29 -6.63 4.75
N GLU A 61 -10.29 -5.80 4.49
CA GLU A 61 -10.43 -4.59 3.70
C GLU A 61 -10.60 -4.90 2.21
N THR A 62 -11.50 -4.16 1.56
CA THR A 62 -11.71 -4.22 0.11
C THR A 62 -10.87 -3.15 -0.57
N TYR A 63 -10.16 -3.52 -1.63
CA TYR A 63 -9.50 -2.55 -2.50
C TYR A 63 -10.52 -1.77 -3.33
N THR A 64 -10.53 -0.44 -3.18
CA THR A 64 -11.48 0.45 -3.88
C THR A 64 -10.85 1.27 -5.01
N GLY A 65 -9.56 1.03 -5.30
CA GLY A 65 -8.87 1.71 -6.38
C GLY A 65 -9.17 1.11 -7.76
N ARG A 66 -8.43 1.59 -8.76
CA ARG A 66 -8.59 1.15 -10.15
C ARG A 66 -7.99 -0.22 -10.37
N ASP A 67 -8.48 -0.96 -11.36
CA ASP A 67 -7.93 -2.27 -11.71
C ASP A 67 -6.44 -2.18 -12.10
N MET A 68 -5.61 -3.08 -11.57
CA MET A 68 -4.15 -3.01 -11.75
C MET A 68 -3.69 -3.40 -13.16
N LEU A 69 -4.52 -4.09 -13.96
CA LEU A 69 -4.13 -4.59 -15.28
C LEU A 69 -4.65 -3.73 -16.43
N THR A 70 -5.86 -3.20 -16.28
CA THR A 70 -6.63 -2.63 -17.39
C THR A 70 -6.73 -1.11 -17.37
N THR A 71 -6.10 -0.41 -16.40
CA THR A 71 -6.22 1.05 -16.23
C THR A 71 -4.93 1.81 -15.95
#